data_AF-A0A4Q6AUE5-F1
#
_entry.id   AF-A0A4Q6AUE5-F1
#
_cell.length_a   1.000
_cell.length_b   1.000
_cell.length_c   1.000
_cell.angle_alpha   90.00
_cell.angle_beta   90.00
_cell.angle_gamma   90.00
#
_symmetry.space_group_name_H-M   'P 1'
#
loop_
_entity.id
_entity.type
_entity.pdbx_description
1 polymer ?
#
loop_
_entity_poly.entity_id
_entity_poly.type
_entity_poly.pdbx_seq_one_letter_code
_entity_poly.pdbx_strand_id
1 'polypeptide(L)'
;MNHHFGHDVKSSESKKQMGRIWKVFWILLVVTVVEVVLGMFFSAAIPKGILAFLFLALTLFKAGYIVAVFMHLGDEMKNFLITILIPLTLFIWFIIAFLADGDFWLRMNNTSPTRVTQESAQPK
;
A
#
# COMPACT_ATOMS: atom_id res chain seq x y z
N MET A 1 37.21 0.89 -23.18
CA MET A 1 37.20 -0.50 -22.69
C MET A 1 36.83 -0.47 -21.21
N ASN A 2 35.67 -1.05 -20.93
CA ASN A 2 34.87 -1.09 -19.69
C ASN A 2 35.66 -1.33 -18.38
N HIS A 3 35.68 -0.39 -17.43
CA HIS A 3 36.27 -0.63 -16.09
C HIS A 3 35.64 0.18 -14.92
N HIS A 4 34.37 0.59 -14.97
CA HIS A 4 33.71 1.31 -13.86
C HIS A 4 32.33 0.72 -13.50
N PHE A 5 32.23 -0.59 -13.26
CA PHE A 5 30.95 -1.22 -12.88
C PHE A 5 31.02 -2.17 -11.68
N GLY A 6 32.16 -2.26 -10.98
CA GLY A 6 32.41 -3.34 -10.01
C GLY A 6 32.74 -2.94 -8.58
N HIS A 7 33.03 -1.66 -8.29
CA HIS A 7 33.69 -1.31 -7.01
C HIS A 7 32.76 -0.80 -5.89
N ASP A 8 31.48 -0.54 -6.17
CA ASP A 8 30.56 0.09 -5.22
C ASP A 8 29.69 -0.91 -4.43
N VAL A 9 29.50 -2.14 -4.94
CA VAL A 9 28.65 -3.17 -4.31
C VAL A 9 29.30 -3.78 -3.05
N LYS A 10 30.60 -3.54 -2.84
CA LYS A 10 31.38 -4.09 -1.72
C LYS A 10 31.82 -3.05 -0.68
N SER A 11 31.32 -1.81 -0.78
CA SER A 11 31.61 -0.77 0.22
C SER A 11 31.01 -1.14 1.59
N SER A 12 31.70 -0.75 2.67
CA SER A 12 31.29 -1.06 4.05
C SER A 12 29.95 -0.43 4.43
N GLU A 13 29.58 0.67 3.77
CA GLU A 13 28.30 1.39 3.91
C GLU A 13 27.09 0.53 3.49
N SER A 14 27.13 -0.09 2.31
CA SER A 14 26.03 -0.95 1.81
C SER A 14 25.76 -2.16 2.72
N LYS A 15 26.81 -2.75 3.28
CA LYS A 15 26.68 -3.91 4.19
C LYS A 15 25.98 -3.54 5.50
N LYS A 16 26.21 -2.33 6.01
CA LYS A 16 25.54 -1.83 7.23
C LYS A 16 24.04 -1.60 7.00
N GLN A 17 23.67 -1.07 5.84
CA GLN A 17 22.25 -0.86 5.48
C GLN A 17 21.51 -2.21 5.35
N MET A 18 22.09 -3.18 4.63
CA MET A 18 21.53 -4.54 4.52
C MET A 18 21.39 -5.24 5.87
N GLY A 19 22.36 -5.08 6.78
CA GLY A 19 22.26 -5.63 8.12
C GLY A 19 21.12 -5.03 8.94
N ARG A 20 20.85 -3.73 8.80
CA ARG A 20 19.73 -3.06 9.46
C ARG A 20 18.38 -3.55 8.91
N ILE A 21 18.27 -3.70 7.59
CA ILE A 21 17.07 -4.22 6.92
C ILE A 21 16.73 -5.62 7.44
N TRP A 22 17.73 -6.51 7.50
CA TRP A 22 17.54 -7.87 8.02
C TRP A 22 17.10 -7.90 9.47
N LYS A 23 17.66 -7.03 10.32
CA LYS A 23 17.26 -6.94 11.73
C LYS A 23 15.80 -6.55 11.88
N VAL A 24 15.35 -5.54 11.13
CA VAL A 24 13.96 -5.07 11.15
C VAL A 24 13.02 -6.13 10.60
N PHE A 25 13.39 -6.78 9.50
CA PHE A 25 12.63 -7.88 8.92
C PHE A 25 12.36 -8.99 9.95
N TRP A 26 13.40 -9.44 10.66
CA TRP A 26 13.23 -10.48 11.69
C TRP A 26 12.35 -10.04 12.86
N ILE A 27 12.48 -8.82 13.34
CA ILE A 27 11.63 -8.27 14.40
C ILE A 27 10.16 -8.28 13.95
N LEU A 28 9.89 -7.78 12.75
CA LEU A 28 8.54 -7.70 12.21
C LEU A 28 7.95 -9.08 11.92
N LEU A 29 8.77 -10.00 11.42
CA LEU A 29 8.37 -11.38 11.18
C LEU A 29 7.97 -12.07 12.48
N VAL A 30 8.77 -11.93 13.55
CA VAL A 30 8.45 -12.49 14.87
C VAL A 30 7.15 -11.89 15.40
N VAL A 31 6.98 -10.56 15.36
CA VAL A 31 5.73 -9.91 15.78
C VAL A 31 4.53 -10.44 15.01
N THR A 32 4.67 -10.61 13.69
CA THR A 32 3.59 -11.12 12.81
C THR A 32 3.24 -12.58 13.13
N VAL A 33 4.25 -13.43 13.35
CA VAL A 33 4.03 -14.82 13.74
C VAL A 33 3.32 -14.90 15.09
N VAL A 34 3.76 -14.11 16.07
CA VAL A 34 3.12 -14.03 17.39
C VAL A 34 1.66 -13.56 17.28
N GLU A 35 1.39 -12.55 16.47
CA GLU A 35 0.04 -12.03 16.21
C GLU A 35 -0.89 -13.13 15.64
N VAL A 36 -0.44 -13.86 14.62
CA VAL A 36 -1.21 -14.96 14.01
C VAL A 36 -1.44 -16.11 14.98
N VAL A 37 -0.41 -16.50 15.74
CA VAL A 37 -0.51 -17.55 16.77
C VAL A 37 -1.49 -17.14 17.86
N LEU A 38 -1.40 -15.90 18.37
CA LEU A 38 -2.37 -15.36 19.33
C LEU A 38 -3.80 -15.38 18.75
N GLY A 39 -3.97 -14.94 17.51
CA GLY A 39 -5.27 -14.99 16.84
C GLY A 39 -5.84 -16.40 16.69
N MET A 40 -4.98 -17.39 16.43
CA MET A 40 -5.39 -18.79 16.25
C MET A 40 -5.79 -19.44 17.58
N PHE A 41 -4.97 -19.28 18.64
CA PHE A 41 -5.22 -19.93 19.94
C PHE A 41 -6.27 -19.21 20.78
N PHE A 42 -6.32 -17.88 20.76
CA PHE A 42 -7.24 -17.10 21.59
C PHE A 42 -8.58 -16.80 20.90
N SER A 43 -8.78 -17.26 19.65
CA SER A 43 -10.03 -17.10 18.90
C SER A 43 -11.27 -17.60 19.65
N ALA A 44 -11.11 -18.67 20.43
CA ALA A 44 -12.21 -19.30 21.17
C ALA A 44 -12.47 -18.67 22.55
N ALA A 45 -11.48 -17.96 23.12
CA ALA A 45 -11.53 -17.45 24.50
C ALA A 45 -11.78 -15.93 24.57
N ILE A 46 -11.41 -15.17 23.54
CA ILE A 46 -11.51 -13.70 23.53
C ILE A 46 -12.64 -13.26 22.59
N PRO A 47 -13.46 -12.25 22.97
CA PRO A 47 -14.48 -11.74 22.07
C PRO A 47 -13.85 -11.15 20.80
N LYS A 48 -14.47 -11.43 19.64
CA LYS A 48 -13.94 -11.09 18.30
C LYS A 48 -13.55 -9.62 18.13
N GLY A 49 -14.25 -8.69 18.80
CA GLY A 49 -13.94 -7.26 18.73
C GLY A 49 -12.59 -6.89 19.34
N ILE A 50 -12.18 -7.56 20.42
CA ILE A 50 -10.90 -7.29 21.09
C ILE A 50 -9.75 -7.85 20.24
N LEU A 51 -9.92 -9.05 19.68
CA LEU A 51 -8.97 -9.63 18.74
C LEU A 51 -8.80 -8.73 17.51
N ALA A 52 -9.90 -8.26 16.90
CA ALA A 52 -9.84 -7.36 15.76
C ALA A 52 -9.11 -6.05 16.08
N PHE A 53 -9.37 -5.46 17.25
CA PHE A 53 -8.68 -4.25 17.69
C PHE A 53 -7.18 -4.50 17.91
N LEU A 54 -6.79 -5.62 18.53
CA LEU A 54 -5.40 -5.99 18.74
C LEU A 54 -4.65 -6.19 17.42
N PHE A 55 -5.26 -6.89 16.46
CA PHE A 55 -4.70 -7.06 15.12
C PHE A 55 -4.55 -5.72 14.38
N LEU A 56 -5.55 -4.83 14.50
CA LEU A 56 -5.48 -3.49 13.93
C LEU A 56 -4.35 -2.66 14.55
N ALA A 57 -4.24 -2.66 15.89
CA ALA A 57 -3.23 -1.92 16.61
C ALA A 57 -1.81 -2.42 16.31
N LEU A 58 -1.59 -3.73 16.31
CA LEU A 58 -0.30 -4.33 15.91
C LEU A 58 0.03 -4.08 14.44
N THR A 59 -0.99 -4.06 13.57
CA THR A 59 -0.83 -3.72 12.15
C THR A 59 -0.43 -2.25 11.93
N LEU A 60 -0.97 -1.33 12.73
CA LEU A 60 -0.54 0.07 12.73
C LEU A 60 0.87 0.21 13.31
N PHE A 61 1.17 -0.49 14.41
CA PHE A 61 2.49 -0.46 15.03
C PHE A 61 3.59 -0.97 14.07
N LYS A 62 3.38 -2.10 13.39
CA LYS A 62 4.35 -2.62 12.42
C LYS A 62 4.53 -1.66 11.25
N ALA A 63 3.46 -1.06 10.74
CA ALA A 63 3.54 -0.08 9.66
C ALA A 63 4.32 1.17 10.10
N GLY A 64 4.03 1.68 11.30
CA GLY A 64 4.77 2.78 11.90
C GLY A 64 6.26 2.45 12.11
N TYR A 65 6.58 1.24 12.57
CA TYR A 65 7.97 0.79 12.76
C TYR A 65 8.73 0.66 11.43
N ILE A 66 8.08 0.10 10.40
CA ILE A 66 8.64 0.03 9.03
C ILE A 66 8.97 1.43 8.55
N VAL A 67 8.01 2.37 8.64
CA VAL A 67 8.22 3.74 8.20
C VAL A 67 9.35 4.38 9.02
N ALA A 68 9.29 4.35 10.35
CA ALA A 68 10.32 4.95 11.19
C ALA A 68 11.75 4.48 10.85
N VAL A 69 11.93 3.19 10.55
CA VAL A 69 13.26 2.60 10.33
C VAL A 69 13.72 2.58 8.87
N PHE A 70 12.85 2.23 7.92
CA PHE A 70 13.21 2.12 6.50
C PHE A 70 13.15 3.45 5.76
N MET A 71 12.30 4.37 6.20
CA MET A 71 12.18 5.66 5.56
C MET A 71 13.13 6.73 6.12
N HIS A 72 14.06 6.38 7.03
CA HIS A 72 15.03 7.33 7.56
C HIS A 72 14.36 8.59 8.17
N LEU A 73 13.34 8.38 9.01
CA LEU A 73 12.50 9.47 9.54
C LEU A 73 13.12 10.30 10.67
N GLY A 74 14.30 9.95 11.15
CA GLY A 74 14.94 10.69 12.25
C GLY A 74 15.39 12.09 11.83
N ASP A 75 15.93 12.22 10.62
CA ASP A 75 16.74 13.39 10.27
C ASP A 75 16.18 14.21 9.09
N GLU A 76 15.32 13.66 8.21
CA GLU A 76 14.89 14.33 6.96
C GLU A 76 13.40 14.14 6.57
N MET A 77 12.48 14.28 7.53
CA MET A 77 11.03 14.07 7.36
C MET A 77 10.37 14.75 6.13
N LYS A 78 10.93 15.85 5.61
CA LYS A 78 10.35 16.61 4.48
C LYS A 78 10.49 15.92 3.12
N ASN A 79 11.65 15.36 2.81
CA ASN A 79 11.85 14.67 1.53
C ASN A 79 11.04 13.38 1.46
N PHE A 80 10.95 12.68 2.59
CA PHE A 80 10.15 11.47 2.68
C PHE A 80 8.66 11.73 2.48
N LEU A 81 8.10 12.79 3.09
CA LEU A 81 6.70 13.17 2.90
C LEU A 81 6.38 13.39 1.41
N ILE A 82 7.24 14.10 0.69
CA ILE A 82 7.07 14.36 -0.75
C ILE A 82 7.03 13.06 -1.57
N THR A 83 7.89 12.09 -1.23
CA THR A 83 8.03 10.84 -1.98
C THR A 83 6.80 9.93 -1.84
N ILE A 84 6.08 10.01 -0.72
CA ILE A 84 4.79 9.31 -0.52
C ILE A 84 3.62 10.12 -1.04
N LEU A 85 3.61 11.42 -0.73
CA LEU A 85 2.44 12.27 -0.92
C LEU A 85 2.21 12.56 -2.41
N ILE A 86 3.25 12.67 -3.23
CA ILE A 86 3.12 12.83 -4.69
C ILE A 86 2.39 11.63 -5.33
N PRO A 87 2.86 10.37 -5.23
CA PRO A 87 2.18 9.25 -5.85
C PRO A 87 0.78 8.99 -5.26
N LEU A 88 0.59 9.23 -3.96
CA LEU A 88 -0.73 9.10 -3.33
C LEU A 88 -1.73 10.16 -3.86
N THR A 89 -1.30 11.41 -3.99
CA THR A 89 -2.15 12.50 -4.51
C THR A 89 -2.51 12.26 -5.97
N LEU A 90 -1.54 11.83 -6.77
CA LEU A 90 -1.77 11.46 -8.17
C LEU A 90 -2.76 10.31 -8.28
N PHE A 91 -2.69 9.31 -7.40
CA PHE A 91 -3.64 8.19 -7.37
C PHE A 91 -5.07 8.65 -7.03
N ILE A 92 -5.25 9.49 -6.01
CA ILE A 92 -6.56 10.05 -5.65
C ILE A 92 -7.14 10.88 -6.80
N TRP A 93 -6.30 11.71 -7.44
CA TRP A 93 -6.71 12.50 -8.60
C TRP A 93 -7.14 11.62 -9.77
N PHE A 94 -6.43 10.52 -10.04
CA PHE A 94 -6.80 9.54 -11.08
C PHE A 94 -8.16 8.89 -10.83
N ILE A 95 -8.46 8.51 -9.59
CA ILE A 95 -9.78 7.96 -9.23
C ILE A 95 -10.88 8.96 -9.57
N ILE A 96 -10.71 10.22 -9.19
CA ILE A 96 -11.69 11.28 -9.47
C ILE A 96 -11.86 11.49 -10.98
N ALA A 97 -10.76 11.54 -11.73
CA ALA A 97 -10.78 11.71 -13.17
C ALA A 97 -11.52 10.56 -13.88
N PHE A 98 -11.23 9.30 -13.51
CA PHE A 98 -11.91 8.13 -14.08
C PHE A 98 -13.39 8.06 -13.69
N LEU A 99 -13.76 8.48 -12.48
CA LEU A 99 -15.17 8.55 -12.10
C LEU A 99 -15.94 9.59 -12.93
N ALA A 100 -15.33 10.76 -13.15
CA ALA A 100 -15.92 11.82 -13.97
C ALA A 100 -16.05 11.41 -15.45
N ASP A 101 -15.02 10.79 -16.02
CA ASP A 101 -15.05 10.29 -17.40
C ASP A 101 -16.04 9.13 -17.56
N GLY A 102 -16.12 8.23 -16.57
CA GLY A 102 -17.11 7.15 -16.52
C GLY A 102 -18.56 7.65 -16.49
N ASP A 103 -18.86 8.66 -15.67
CA ASP A 103 -20.18 9.29 -15.63
C ASP A 103 -20.53 9.96 -16.97
N PHE A 104 -19.56 10.66 -17.57
CA PHE A 104 -19.73 11.29 -18.88
C PHE A 104 -20.05 10.27 -19.98
N TRP A 105 -19.29 9.17 -20.05
CA TRP A 105 -19.54 8.07 -20.99
C TRP A 105 -20.91 7.42 -20.79
N LEU A 106 -21.31 7.19 -19.53
CA LEU A 106 -22.63 6.63 -19.20
C LEU A 106 -23.75 7.55 -19.69
N ARG A 107 -23.64 8.87 -19.45
CA ARG A 107 -24.61 9.87 -19.91
C ARG A 107 -24.70 9.91 -21.44
N MET A 108 -23.57 9.86 -22.14
CA MET A 108 -23.55 9.80 -23.62
C MET A 108 -24.18 8.53 -24.17
N ASN A 109 -23.88 7.38 -23.57
CA ASN A 109 -24.45 6.10 -23.98
C ASN A 109 -25.99 6.09 -23.89
N ASN A 110 -26.54 6.66 -22.81
CA ASN A 110 -27.98 6.70 -22.56
C ASN A 110 -28.71 7.76 -23.40
N THR A 111 -28.01 8.79 -23.86
CA THR A 111 -28.59 9.90 -24.66
C THR A 111 -28.40 9.68 -26.17
N SER A 112 -27.71 8.62 -26.59
CA SER A 112 -27.43 8.34 -28.01
C SER A 112 -28.69 7.86 -28.75
N PRO A 113 -29.15 8.56 -29.82
CA PRO A 113 -30.39 8.23 -30.55
C PRO A 113 -30.35 6.86 -31.25
N THR A 114 -29.15 6.34 -31.50
CA THR A 114 -28.92 5.01 -32.08
C THR A 114 -29.43 3.87 -31.19
N ARG A 115 -29.53 4.05 -29.87
CA ARG A 115 -30.02 3.02 -28.93
C ARG A 115 -31.53 3.08 -28.71
N VAL A 116 -32.11 4.28 -28.60
CA VAL A 116 -33.57 4.47 -28.46
C VAL A 116 -34.34 3.84 -29.63
N THR A 117 -33.74 3.87 -30.83
CA THR A 117 -34.30 3.27 -32.05
C THR A 117 -34.22 1.73 -32.06
N GLN A 118 -33.26 1.12 -31.35
CA GLN A 118 -33.10 -0.35 -31.28
C GLN A 118 -34.06 -0.98 -30.27
N GLU A 119 -34.29 -0.33 -29.13
CA GLU A 119 -35.27 -0.80 -28.13
C GLU A 119 -36.73 -0.71 -28.63
N SER A 120 -37.02 0.27 -29.49
CA SER A 120 -38.35 0.42 -30.11
C SER A 120 -38.57 -0.47 -31.35
N ALA A 121 -37.53 -1.14 -31.86
CA ALA A 121 -37.60 -2.02 -33.03
C ALA A 121 -37.66 -3.53 -32.67
N GLN A 122 -37.56 -3.89 -31.39
CA GLN A 122 -37.71 -5.28 -30.95
C GLN A 122 -39.20 -5.56 -30.63
N PRO A 123 -39.90 -6.40 -31.42
CA PRO A 123 -41.23 -6.83 -31.03
C PRO A 123 -41.12 -7.70 -29.78
N LYS A 124 -41.99 -7.46 -28.80
CA LYS A 124 -42.16 -8.30 -27.61
C LYS A 124 -42.43 -9.76 -27.98
#